data_AF-A0A1Q5LYI9-F1
#
_entry.id   AF-A0A1Q5LYI9-F1
#
_cell.length_a   1.000
_cell.length_b   1.000
_cell.length_c   1.000
_cell.angle_alpha   90.00
_cell.angle_beta   90.00
_cell.angle_gamma   90.00
#
_symmetry.space_group_name_H-M   'P 1'
#
loop_
_entity.id
_entity.type
_entity.pdbx_description
1 polymer ?
#
loop_
_entity_poly.entity_id
_entity_poly.type
_entity_poly.pdbx_seq_one_letter_code
_entity_poly.pdbx_strand_id
1 'polypeptide(L)'
;MPTKLKFALAFVWFQGLMNVVSAVLIFSLVSDRVDHGQDEDAGVLRAMAYVSLLAAAALIAAAVLALRRLNWVRIAVIVIEAILMAGAVFTLFSGGGGPVIAGLVLAAVVIASFASAEGKAWFTR
;
A
#
# COMPACT_ATOMS: atom_id res chain seq x y z
N MET A 1 -14.67 -16.26 5.70
CA MET A 1 -14.43 -14.94 5.07
C MET A 1 -14.92 -15.04 3.64
N PRO A 2 -15.68 -14.06 3.10
CA PRO A 2 -16.11 -14.06 1.70
C PRO A 2 -14.91 -14.18 0.75
N THR A 3 -15.05 -14.90 -0.37
CA THR A 3 -13.95 -15.19 -1.29
C THR A 3 -13.28 -13.92 -1.80
N LYS A 4 -14.07 -12.90 -2.18
CA LYS A 4 -13.58 -11.59 -2.62
C LYS A 4 -12.74 -10.89 -1.54
N LEU A 5 -13.20 -10.94 -0.29
CA LEU A 5 -12.49 -10.34 0.83
C LEU A 5 -11.21 -11.11 1.17
N LYS A 6 -11.20 -12.44 1.00
CA LYS A 6 -9.98 -13.26 1.18
C LYS A 6 -8.91 -12.89 0.16
N PHE A 7 -9.27 -12.73 -1.12
CA PHE A 7 -8.33 -12.29 -2.16
C PHE A 7 -7.85 -10.86 -1.92
N ALA A 8 -8.76 -9.94 -1.58
CA ALA A 8 -8.38 -8.56 -1.25
C ALA A 8 -7.42 -8.51 -0.05
N LEU A 9 -7.65 -9.30 0.98
CA LEU A 9 -6.75 -9.38 2.14
C LEU A 9 -5.39 -9.97 1.78
N ALA A 10 -5.35 -11.02 0.95
CA ALA A 10 -4.09 -11.60 0.47
C ALA A 10 -3.29 -10.59 -0.35
N PHE A 11 -3.98 -9.79 -1.18
CA PHE A 11 -3.37 -8.72 -1.93
C PHE A 11 -2.83 -7.60 -1.03
N VAL A 12 -3.59 -7.15 -0.02
CA VAL A 12 -3.13 -6.17 0.98
C VAL A 12 -1.86 -6.67 1.70
N TRP A 13 -1.80 -7.97 2.04
CA TRP A 13 -0.60 -8.60 2.60
C TRP A 13 0.59 -8.54 1.64
N PHE A 14 0.38 -8.96 0.39
CA PHE A 14 1.41 -8.91 -0.64
C PHE A 14 1.91 -7.48 -0.87
N GLN A 15 1.00 -6.50 -0.96
CA GLN A 15 1.32 -5.09 -1.11
C GLN A 15 2.12 -4.55 0.07
N GLY A 16 1.75 -4.89 1.31
CA GLY A 16 2.50 -4.53 2.50
C GLY A 16 3.95 -5.06 2.45
N LEU A 17 4.15 -6.31 2.07
CA LEU A 17 5.48 -6.91 1.91
C LEU A 17 6.29 -6.25 0.80
N MET A 18 5.67 -5.97 -0.35
CA MET A 18 6.33 -5.26 -1.45
C MET A 18 6.73 -3.83 -1.08
N ASN A 19 5.96 -3.15 -0.23
CA ASN A 19 6.34 -1.84 0.29
C ASN A 19 7.56 -1.93 1.23
N VAL A 20 7.69 -3.01 2.03
CA VAL A 20 8.92 -3.24 2.81
C VAL A 20 10.12 -3.44 1.88
N VAL A 21 9.98 -4.31 0.87
CA VAL A 21 11.05 -4.57 -0.10
C VAL A 21 11.45 -3.28 -0.81
N SER A 22 10.48 -2.49 -1.26
CA SER A 22 10.73 -1.19 -1.89
C SER A 22 11.47 -0.23 -0.96
N ALA A 23 11.05 -0.11 0.31
CA ALA A 23 11.73 0.75 1.28
C ALA A 23 13.21 0.32 1.47
N VAL A 24 13.48 -0.98 1.59
CA VAL A 24 14.85 -1.51 1.72
C VAL A 24 15.70 -1.18 0.50
N LEU A 25 15.16 -1.38 -0.71
CA LEU A 25 15.86 -1.06 -1.95
C LEU A 25 16.15 0.44 -2.09
N ILE A 26 15.19 1.29 -1.73
CA ILE A 26 15.39 2.74 -1.77
C ILE A 26 16.44 3.16 -0.73
N PHE A 27 16.42 2.60 0.48
CA PHE A 27 17.48 2.88 1.47
C PHE A 27 18.86 2.44 1.00
N SER A 28 18.96 1.27 0.35
CA SER A 28 20.21 0.82 -0.26
C SER A 28 20.72 1.80 -1.31
N LEU A 29 19.82 2.32 -2.16
CA LEU A 29 20.15 3.29 -3.18
C LEU A 29 20.54 4.66 -2.60
N VAL A 30 19.90 5.08 -1.50
CA VAL A 30 20.28 6.30 -0.77
C VAL A 30 21.68 6.15 -0.18
N SER A 31 21.98 5.01 0.45
CA SER A 31 23.31 4.75 1.02
C SER A 31 24.38 4.84 -0.05
N ASP A 32 24.18 4.16 -1.19
CA ASP A 32 25.13 4.17 -2.30
C ASP A 32 25.37 5.58 -2.85
N ARG A 33 24.32 6.40 -2.99
CA ARG A 33 24.47 7.80 -3.44
C ARG A 33 25.26 8.66 -2.45
N VAL A 34 25.00 8.52 -1.15
CA VAL A 34 25.72 9.24 -0.10
C VAL A 34 27.20 8.86 -0.13
N ASP A 35 27.51 7.57 -0.31
CA ASP A 35 28.89 7.08 -0.39
C ASP A 35 29.66 7.65 -1.60
N HIS A 36 28.95 8.04 -2.66
CA HIS A 36 29.51 8.70 -3.85
C HIS A 36 29.40 10.23 -3.84
N GLY A 37 28.98 10.84 -2.72
CA GLY A 37 28.86 12.30 -2.58
C GLY A 37 27.69 12.93 -3.37
N GLN A 38 26.67 12.14 -3.70
CA GLN A 38 25.48 12.56 -4.47
C GLN A 38 24.30 12.90 -3.55
N ASP A 39 24.50 13.80 -2.60
CA ASP A 39 23.54 14.06 -1.52
C ASP A 39 22.32 14.90 -1.93
N GLU A 40 22.37 15.60 -3.07
CA GLU A 40 21.35 16.58 -3.49
C GLU A 40 19.94 15.95 -3.60
N ASP A 41 19.83 14.72 -4.11
CA ASP A 41 18.55 14.01 -4.26
C ASP A 41 18.28 12.99 -3.14
N ALA A 42 19.30 12.67 -2.33
CA ALA A 42 19.24 11.61 -1.32
C ALA A 42 18.13 11.87 -0.28
N GLY A 43 17.85 13.15 0.03
CA GLY A 43 16.78 13.55 0.95
C GLY A 43 15.38 13.11 0.48
N VAL A 44 15.05 13.33 -0.79
CA VAL A 44 13.74 12.97 -1.36
C VAL A 44 13.56 11.46 -1.40
N LEU A 45 14.57 10.72 -1.86
CA LEU A 45 14.56 9.25 -1.86
C LEU A 45 14.39 8.69 -0.45
N ARG A 46 15.07 9.27 0.54
CA ARG A 46 14.93 8.84 1.94
C ARG A 46 13.52 9.08 2.46
N ALA A 47 12.90 10.21 2.12
CA ALA A 47 11.51 10.48 2.45
C ALA A 47 10.56 9.44 1.81
N MET A 48 10.78 9.10 0.53
CA MET A 48 10.01 8.06 -0.15
C MET A 48 10.15 6.70 0.52
N ALA A 49 11.37 6.32 0.95
CA ALA A 49 11.59 5.07 1.69
C ALA A 49 10.78 5.02 3.00
N TYR A 50 10.75 6.11 3.76
CA TYR A 50 9.92 6.20 4.98
C TYR A 50 8.42 6.11 4.68
N VAL A 51 7.94 6.77 3.62
CA VAL A 51 6.54 6.66 3.20
C VAL A 51 6.18 5.22 2.84
N SER A 52 7.02 4.52 2.07
CA SER A 52 6.83 3.10 1.77
C SER A 52 6.81 2.25 3.04
N LEU A 53 7.69 2.52 4.00
CA LEU A 53 7.73 1.79 5.27
C LEU A 53 6.49 2.04 6.14
N LEU A 54 6.00 3.28 6.20
CA LEU A 54 4.76 3.63 6.89
C LEU A 54 3.54 2.96 6.23
N ALA A 55 3.48 2.97 4.89
CA ALA A 55 2.44 2.28 4.14
C ALA A 55 2.47 0.77 4.41
N ALA A 56 3.66 0.15 4.39
CA ALA A 56 3.84 -1.26 4.74
C ALA A 56 3.33 -1.57 6.15
N ALA A 57 3.75 -0.79 7.14
CA ALA A 57 3.34 -0.99 8.53
C ALA A 57 1.82 -0.87 8.68
N ALA A 58 1.21 0.14 8.05
CA ALA A 58 -0.23 0.36 8.11
C ALA A 58 -1.02 -0.78 7.43
N LEU A 59 -0.60 -1.23 6.25
CA LEU A 59 -1.24 -2.33 5.52
C LEU A 59 -1.09 -3.67 6.24
N ILE A 60 0.11 -3.98 6.75
CA ILE A 60 0.36 -5.22 7.51
C ILE A 60 -0.45 -5.21 8.80
N ALA A 61 -0.43 -4.11 9.55
CA ALA A 61 -1.23 -3.97 10.77
C ALA A 61 -2.72 -4.13 10.46
N ALA A 62 -3.22 -3.48 9.41
CA ALA A 62 -4.59 -3.63 8.97
C ALA A 62 -4.92 -5.07 8.56
N ALA A 63 -4.01 -5.77 7.87
CA ALA A 63 -4.23 -7.15 7.46
C ALA A 63 -4.27 -8.12 8.65
N VAL A 64 -3.40 -7.92 9.64
CA VAL A 64 -3.40 -8.68 10.91
C VAL A 64 -4.67 -8.40 11.71
N LEU A 65 -5.03 -7.11 11.88
CA LEU A 65 -6.22 -6.71 12.64
C LEU A 65 -7.52 -7.10 11.92
N ALA A 66 -7.49 -7.23 10.59
CA ALA A 66 -8.64 -7.71 9.84
C ALA A 66 -9.06 -9.08 10.33
N LEU A 67 -8.11 -9.98 10.67
CA LEU A 67 -8.40 -11.30 11.22
C LEU A 67 -9.24 -11.26 12.51
N ARG A 68 -9.19 -10.16 13.27
CA ARG A 68 -10.00 -9.92 14.47
C ARG A 68 -11.39 -9.32 14.19
N ARG A 69 -11.76 -9.16 12.91
CA ARG A 69 -13.07 -8.63 12.46
C ARG A 69 -13.43 -7.25 13.00
N LEU A 70 -12.45 -6.41 13.32
CA LEU A 70 -12.72 -5.08 13.85
C LEU A 70 -13.28 -4.15 12.76
N ASN A 71 -14.45 -3.56 13.01
CA ASN A 71 -15.13 -2.65 12.07
C ASN A 71 -14.27 -1.48 11.57
N TRP A 72 -13.42 -0.92 12.45
CA TRP A 72 -12.56 0.21 12.10
C TRP A 72 -11.45 -0.15 11.10
N VAL A 73 -11.04 -1.43 11.03
CA VAL A 73 -10.01 -1.90 10.10
C VAL A 73 -10.47 -1.73 8.65
N ARG A 74 -11.76 -1.96 8.38
CA ARG A 74 -12.33 -1.73 7.05
C ARG A 74 -12.14 -0.29 6.59
N ILE A 75 -12.40 0.66 7.49
CA ILE A 75 -12.27 2.09 7.19
C ILE A 75 -10.79 2.43 6.99
N ALA A 76 -9.91 1.93 7.84
CA ALA A 76 -8.47 2.14 7.73
C ALA A 76 -7.90 1.65 6.38
N VAL A 77 -8.24 0.41 5.96
CA VAL A 77 -7.79 -0.13 4.67
C VAL A 77 -8.27 0.73 3.52
N ILE A 78 -9.54 1.11 3.50
CA ILE A 78 -10.10 1.96 2.42
C ILE A 78 -9.37 3.31 2.35
N VAL A 79 -9.12 3.95 3.49
CA VAL A 79 -8.43 5.25 3.54
C VAL A 79 -6.99 5.12 3.07
N ILE A 80 -6.25 4.11 3.54
CA ILE A 80 -4.85 3.89 3.14
C ILE A 80 -4.77 3.61 1.63
N GLU A 81 -5.61 2.70 1.12
CA GLU A 81 -5.64 2.40 -0.32
C GLU A 81 -6.03 3.62 -1.15
N ALA A 82 -6.97 4.45 -0.69
CA ALA A 82 -7.34 5.68 -1.38
C ALA A 82 -6.17 6.68 -1.45
N ILE A 83 -5.39 6.83 -0.37
CA ILE A 83 -4.20 7.69 -0.34
C ILE A 83 -3.14 7.16 -1.31
N LEU A 84 -2.84 5.85 -1.25
CA LEU A 84 -1.86 5.22 -2.15
C LEU A 84 -2.30 5.31 -3.62
N MET A 85 -3.59 5.10 -3.88
CA MET A 85 -4.18 5.24 -5.21
C MET A 85 -4.06 6.67 -5.73
N ALA A 86 -4.30 7.70 -4.90
CA ALA A 86 -4.09 9.09 -5.29
C ALA A 86 -2.62 9.39 -5.65
N GLY A 87 -1.67 8.83 -4.89
CA GLY A 87 -0.25 8.91 -5.22
C GLY A 87 0.08 8.23 -6.55
N ALA A 88 -0.47 7.04 -6.80
CA ALA A 88 -0.29 6.32 -8.06
C ALA A 88 -0.88 7.07 -9.26
N VAL A 89 -1.99 7.78 -9.08
CA VAL A 89 -2.55 8.67 -10.13
C VAL A 89 -1.55 9.79 -10.47
N PHE A 90 -0.92 10.41 -9.47
CA PHE A 90 0.12 11.42 -9.73
C PHE A 90 1.30 10.83 -10.52
N THR A 91 1.74 9.62 -10.15
CA THR A 91 2.80 8.90 -10.88
C THR A 91 2.42 8.63 -12.33
N LEU A 92 1.14 8.31 -12.61
CA LEU A 92 0.65 8.09 -13.96
C LEU A 92 0.81 9.35 -14.83
N PHE A 93 0.47 10.53 -14.30
CA PHE A 93 0.67 11.81 -15.01
C PHE A 93 2.14 12.20 -15.16
N SER A 94 3.02 11.65 -14.33
CA SER A 94 4.47 11.88 -14.37
C SER A 94 5.21 10.94 -15.34
N GLY A 95 4.47 10.23 -16.21
CA GLY A 95 5.04 9.25 -17.15
C GLY A 95 5.01 7.80 -16.67
N GLY A 96 4.23 7.49 -15.63
CA GLY A 96 4.03 6.13 -15.14
C GLY A 96 3.49 5.19 -16.22
N GLY A 97 4.12 4.04 -16.39
CA GLY A 97 3.75 3.04 -17.40
C GLY A 97 2.60 2.11 -17.00
N GLY A 98 2.36 1.10 -17.82
CA GLY A 98 1.32 0.06 -17.61
C GLY A 98 1.24 -0.56 -16.20
N PRO A 99 2.37 -0.81 -15.48
CA PRO A 99 2.32 -1.31 -14.11
C PRO A 99 1.56 -0.41 -13.12
N VAL A 100 1.58 0.92 -13.32
CA VAL A 100 0.86 1.87 -12.47
C VAL A 100 -0.65 1.70 -12.63
N ILE A 101 -1.12 1.52 -13.87
CA ILE A 101 -2.55 1.27 -14.18
C ILE A 101 -3.01 -0.03 -13.54
N ALA A 102 -2.21 -1.11 -13.65
CA ALA A 102 -2.52 -2.38 -13.00
C ALA A 102 -2.65 -2.22 -11.48
N GLY A 103 -1.72 -1.48 -10.85
CA GLY A 103 -1.79 -1.14 -9.43
C GLY A 103 -3.05 -0.37 -9.05
N LEU A 104 -3.45 0.62 -9.85
CA LEU A 104 -4.68 1.39 -9.63
C LEU A 104 -5.94 0.53 -9.69
N VAL A 105 -6.03 -0.37 -10.69
CA VAL A 105 -7.15 -1.30 -10.82
C VAL A 105 -7.23 -2.23 -9.60
N LEU A 106 -6.09 -2.75 -9.16
CA LEU A 106 -6.02 -3.62 -7.99
C LEU A 106 -6.45 -2.89 -6.72
N ALA A 107 -5.98 -1.66 -6.50
CA ALA A 107 -6.40 -0.82 -5.38
C ALA A 107 -7.93 -0.56 -5.39
N ALA A 108 -8.50 -0.26 -6.55
CA ALA A 108 -9.95 -0.09 -6.70
C ALA A 108 -10.72 -1.37 -6.36
N VAL A 109 -10.23 -2.54 -6.77
CA VAL A 109 -10.84 -3.85 -6.44
C VAL A 109 -10.78 -4.12 -4.94
N VAL A 110 -9.68 -3.79 -4.27
CA VAL A 110 -9.55 -3.91 -2.80
C VAL A 110 -10.58 -3.01 -2.11
N ILE A 111 -10.63 -1.73 -2.47
CA ILE A 111 -11.58 -0.78 -1.90
C ILE A 111 -13.02 -1.28 -2.10
N ALA A 112 -13.37 -1.69 -3.32
CA ALA A 112 -14.70 -2.22 -3.63
C ALA A 112 -15.03 -3.48 -2.81
N SER A 113 -14.05 -4.37 -2.62
CA SER A 113 -14.22 -5.60 -1.84
C SER A 113 -14.49 -5.31 -0.37
N PHE A 114 -13.75 -4.37 0.23
CA PHE A 114 -13.95 -3.94 1.61
C PHE A 114 -15.22 -3.10 1.79
N ALA A 115 -15.62 -2.30 0.79
CA ALA A 115 -16.84 -1.49 0.81
C ALA A 115 -18.13 -2.27 0.51
N SER A 116 -18.01 -3.48 -0.06
CA SER A 116 -19.14 -4.35 -0.42
C SER A 116 -20.02 -4.71 0.77
N ALA A 117 -21.29 -5.07 0.51
CA ALA A 117 -22.21 -5.55 1.54
C ALA A 117 -21.67 -6.77 2.29
N GLU A 118 -21.01 -7.70 1.58
CA GLU A 118 -20.34 -8.87 2.16
C GLU A 118 -19.19 -8.48 3.08
N GLY A 119 -18.37 -7.51 2.65
CA GLY A 119 -17.29 -6.94 3.45
C GLY A 119 -17.83 -6.32 4.74
N LYS A 120 -18.83 -5.43 4.63
CA LYS A 120 -19.49 -4.82 5.78
C LYS A 120 -20.01 -5.87 6.77
N ALA A 121 -20.76 -6.85 6.27
CA ALA A 121 -21.36 -7.91 7.09
C ALA A 121 -20.31 -8.78 7.82
N TRP A 122 -19.12 -8.96 7.24
CA TRP A 122 -18.06 -9.75 7.85
C TRP A 122 -17.39 -9.05 9.05
N PHE A 123 -17.23 -7.73 8.98
CA PHE A 123 -16.64 -6.93 10.06
C PHE A 123 -17.65 -6.56 11.16
N THR A 124 -18.95 -6.59 10.86
CA THR A 124 -20.01 -6.31 11.85
C THR A 124 -20.50 -7.55 12.62
N ARG A 125 -19.85 -8.72 12.44
CA ARG A 125 -20.18 -10.00 13.08
C ARG A 125 -19.13 -10.41 14.10
#